data_AF-A0A966AXI5-F1
#
_entry.id   AF-A0A966AXI5-F1
#
_cell.length_a   1.000
_cell.length_b   1.000
_cell.length_c   1.000
_cell.angle_alpha   90.00
_cell.angle_beta   90.00
_cell.angle_gamma   90.00
#
_symmetry.space_group_name_H-M   'P 1'
#
loop_
_entity.id
_entity.type
_entity.pdbx_description
1 polymer ?
#
loop_
_entity_poly.entity_id
_entity_poly.type
_entity_poly.pdbx_seq_one_letter_code
_entity_poly.pdbx_strand_id
1 'polypeptide(L)' 'MSNSFSFKPAIEFAISQDKIKHEDEVDLSKSSVGIDAVVLRNADGQVLASIYKRIIKEYEESKRLEDGDQMVNS' A
#
# COMPACT_ATOMS: atom_id res chain seq x y z
N MET A 1 -21.00 3.26 -7.17
CA MET A 1 -20.12 2.39 -6.35
C MET A 1 -18.90 3.21 -5.96
N SER A 2 -18.87 3.77 -4.75
CA SER A 2 -17.64 4.37 -4.22
C SER A 2 -16.74 3.23 -3.76
N ASN A 3 -15.90 2.72 -4.66
CA ASN A 3 -14.85 1.80 -4.27
C ASN A 3 -13.86 2.64 -3.44
N SER A 4 -14.01 2.62 -2.12
CA SER A 4 -13.10 3.27 -1.19
C SER A 4 -11.77 2.53 -1.30
N PHE A 5 -10.86 3.05 -2.13
CA PHE A 5 -9.53 2.50 -2.24
C PHE A 5 -8.84 2.63 -0.87
N SER A 6 -8.42 1.52 -0.30
CA SER A 6 -7.66 1.52 0.94
C SER A 6 -6.19 1.83 0.65
N PHE A 7 -5.62 2.82 1.34
CA PHE A 7 -4.20 3.12 1.25
C PHE A 7 -3.32 2.10 1.98
N LYS A 8 -3.90 1.29 2.87
CA LYS A 8 -3.16 0.37 3.74
C LYS A 8 -2.22 -0.58 2.98
N PRO A 9 -2.64 -1.26 1.89
CA PRO A 9 -1.74 -2.12 1.13
C PRO A 9 -0.57 -1.35 0.48
N ALA A 10 -0.80 -0.12 0.05
CA ALA A 10 0.25 0.74 -0.52
C ALA A 10 1.28 1.16 0.55
N ILE A 11 0.81 1.45 1.76
CA ILE A 11 1.66 1.82 2.91
C ILE A 11 2.50 0.63 3.35
N GLU A 12 1.88 -0.54 3.55
CA GLU A 12 2.59 -1.76 3.91
C GLU A 12 3.64 -2.15 2.85
N PHE A 13 3.29 -2.03 1.56
CA PHE A 13 4.23 -2.25 0.48
C PHE A 13 5.40 -1.25 0.57
N ALA A 14 5.12 0.06 0.75
CA ALA A 14 6.16 1.08 0.88
C ALA A 14 7.11 0.80 2.06
N ILE A 15 6.59 0.34 3.20
CA ILE A 15 7.38 -0.09 4.36
C ILE A 15 8.25 -1.30 4.01
N SER A 16 7.68 -2.31 3.35
CA SER A 16 8.43 -3.52 2.95
C SER A 16 9.58 -3.26 1.96
N GLN A 17 9.57 -2.09 1.31
CA GLN A 17 10.57 -1.66 0.34
C GLN A 17 11.49 -0.57 0.91
N ASP A 18 11.46 -0.34 2.22
CA ASP A 18 12.22 0.70 2.94
C ASP A 18 12.03 2.12 2.35
N LYS A 19 10.89 2.39 1.72
CA LYS A 19 10.55 3.72 1.17
C LYS A 19 10.06 4.68 2.24
N ILE A 20 9.40 4.14 3.25
CA ILE A 20 8.99 4.81 4.49
C ILE A 20 9.28 3.83 5.63
N LYS A 21 9.53 4.34 6.84
CA LYS A 21 9.78 3.50 8.02
C LYS A 21 8.48 3.16 8.73
N HIS A 22 7.56 4.11 8.79
CA HIS A 22 6.32 4.01 9.56
C HIS A 22 5.13 4.62 8.84
N GLU A 23 3.93 4.16 9.20
CA GLU A 23 2.66 4.63 8.60
C GLU A 23 2.36 6.11 8.92
N ASP A 24 2.82 6.61 10.07
CA ASP A 24 2.62 8.01 10.50
C ASP A 24 3.41 9.04 9.68
N GLU A 25 4.37 8.59 8.86
CA GLU A 25 5.02 9.44 7.87
C GLU A 25 4.06 9.83 6.73
N VAL A 26 2.95 9.11 6.55
CA VAL A 26 2.00 9.30 5.46
C VAL A 26 0.81 10.15 5.91
N ASP A 27 0.59 11.27 5.21
CA ASP A 27 -0.63 12.06 5.31
C ASP A 27 -1.65 11.63 4.24
N LEU A 28 -2.69 10.92 4.67
CA LEU A 28 -3.77 10.44 3.79
C LEU A 28 -4.58 11.56 3.15
N SER A 29 -4.66 12.74 3.77
CA SER A 29 -5.36 13.90 3.22
C SER A 29 -4.62 14.55 2.05
N LYS A 30 -3.29 14.33 1.99
CA LYS A 30 -2.42 14.80 0.91
C LYS A 30 -2.18 13.70 -0.14
N SER A 31 -2.30 12.45 0.25
CA SER A 31 -2.11 11.30 -0.62
C SER A 31 -3.26 11.16 -1.63
N SER A 32 -2.99 10.49 -2.76
CA SER A 32 -3.96 10.40 -3.85
C SER A 32 -3.94 9.04 -4.52
N VAL A 33 -5.11 8.66 -5.06
CA VAL A 33 -5.30 7.46 -5.86
C VAL A 33 -5.57 7.91 -7.28
N GLY A 34 -4.56 7.79 -8.14
CA GLY A 34 -4.69 8.03 -9.57
C GLY A 34 -5.39 6.87 -10.27
N ILE A 35 -5.42 6.92 -11.61
CA ILE A 35 -6.00 5.84 -12.43
C ILE A 35 -5.19 4.54 -12.23
N ASP A 36 -3.87 4.62 -12.39
CA ASP A 36 -2.99 3.44 -12.39
C ASP A 36 -2.08 3.31 -11.16
N ALA A 37 -1.97 4.36 -10.34
CA ALA A 37 -1.02 4.40 -9.24
C ALA A 37 -1.59 5.07 -7.98
N VAL A 38 -0.99 4.74 -6.84
CA VAL A 38 -1.19 5.39 -5.55
C VAL A 38 0.04 6.25 -5.27
N VAL A 39 -0.18 7.48 -4.84
CA VAL A 39 0.88 8.41 -4.45
C VAL A 39 0.75 8.70 -2.96
N LEU A 40 1.74 8.26 -2.19
CA LEU A 40 1.86 8.51 -0.76
C LEU A 40 2.66 9.79 -0.54
N ARG A 41 2.18 10.66 0.35
CA ARG A 41 2.83 11.93 0.69
C ARG A 41 2.91 12.14 2.18
N ASN A 42 3.89 12.93 2.63
CA ASN A 42 3.97 13.40 4.01
C ASN A 42 3.09 14.64 4.23
N ALA A 43 3.08 15.16 5.46
CA ALA A 43 2.34 16.35 5.86
C ALA A 43 2.71 17.61 5.04
N ASP A 44 3.97 17.70 4.59
CA ASP A 44 4.46 18.79 3.72
C ASP A 44 4.02 18.63 2.25
N GLY A 45 3.34 17.52 1.91
CA GLY A 45 2.91 17.20 0.55
C GLY A 45 4.03 16.64 -0.34
N GLN A 46 5.20 16.31 0.21
CA GLN A 46 6.29 15.69 -0.53
C GLN A 46 5.95 14.23 -0.85
N VAL A 47 6.35 13.75 -2.04
CA VAL A 47 6.12 12.37 -2.45
C VAL A 47 7.07 11.45 -1.71
N LEU A 48 6.52 10.50 -0.95
CA LEU A 48 7.27 9.43 -0.30
C LEU A 48 7.36 8.20 -1.20
N ALA A 49 6.26 7.85 -1.87
CA ALA A 49 6.22 6.72 -2.80
C ALA A 49 5.16 6.93 -3.90
N SER A 50 5.43 6.38 -5.08
CA SER A 50 4.46 6.23 -6.16
C SER A 50 4.45 4.77 -6.61
N ILE A 51 3.30 4.11 -6.45
CA ILE A 51 3.20 2.65 -6.56
C ILE A 51 2.07 2.31 -7.52
N TYR A 52 2.37 1.52 -8.55
CA TYR A 52 1.34 1.04 -9.48
C TYR A 52 0.33 0.12 -8.76
N LYS A 53 -0.96 0.30 -9.04
CA LYS A 53 -2.04 -0.52 -8.46
C LYS A 53 -1.89 -2.00 -8.77
N ARG A 54 -1.30 -2.36 -9.92
CA ARG A 54 -0.98 -3.74 -10.25
C ARG A 54 -0.04 -4.36 -9.22
N ILE A 55 1.02 -3.64 -8.83
CA ILE A 55 2.00 -4.10 -7.85
C ILE A 55 1.35 -4.28 -6.47
N ILE A 56 0.49 -3.32 -6.08
CA ILE A 56 -0.25 -3.40 -4.82
C ILE A 56 -1.14 -4.66 -4.79
N LYS A 57 -1.84 -4.93 -5.89
CA LYS A 57 -2.68 -6.12 -6.02
C LYS A 57 -1.86 -7.42 -5.94
N GLU A 58 -0.74 -7.50 -6.65
CA GLU A 58 0.18 -8.65 -6.61
C GLU A 58 0.73 -8.88 -5.18
N TYR A 59 1.05 -7.80 -4.46
CA TYR A 59 1.48 -7.86 -3.06
C TYR A 59 0.40 -8.42 -2.14
N GLU A 60 -0.84 -7.93 -2.25
CA GLU A 60 -1.97 -8.44 -1.46
C GLU A 60 -2.28 -9.91 -1.78
N GLU A 61 -2.22 -10.31 -3.04
CA GLU A 61 -2.41 -11.70 -3.46
C GLU A 61 -1.32 -12.61 -2.89
N SER A 62 -0.06 -12.16 -2.88
CA SER A 62 1.06 -12.93 -2.32
C SER A 62 0.89 -13.17 -0.82
N LYS A 63 0.49 -12.16 -0.05
CA LYS A 63 0.20 -12.31 1.39
C LYS A 63 -0.90 -13.33 1.68
N ARG A 64 -1.97 -13.33 0.87
CA ARG A 64 -3.08 -14.28 1.05
C ARG A 64 -2.68 -15.72 0.78
N LEU A 65 -1.75 -15.94 -0.15
CA LEU A 65 -1.22 -17.27 -0.45
C LEU A 65 -0.33 -17.78 0.70
N GLU A 66 0.49 -16.90 1.30
CA GLU A 66 1.29 -17.22 2.49
C GLU A 66 0.41 -17.59 3.70
N ASP A 67 -0.68 -16.85 3.94
CA ASP A 67 -1.63 -17.14 5.03
C ASP A 67 -2.42 -18.45 4.78
N GLY A 68 -2.71 -18.78 3.53
CA GLY A 68 -3.44 -19.99 3.13
C GLY A 68 -2.63 -21.28 3.35
N ASP A 69 -1.32 -21.24 3.14
CA ASP A 69 -0.41 -22.38 3.34
C ASP A 69 -0.17 -22.70 4.83
N GLN A 70 -0.37 -21.75 5.73
CA GLN A 70 -0.26 -21.99 7.17
C GLN A 70 -1.46 -22.76 7.76
N MET A 71 -2.64 -22.70 7.14
CA MET A 71 -3.84 -23.40 7.65
C MET A 71 -3.94 -24.87 7.23
N VAL A 72 -3.18 -25.32 6.23
CA VAL A 72 -3.17 -26.73 5.76
C VAL A 72 -2.20 -27.64 6.54
N ASN A 73 -1.45 -27.09 7.50
CA ASN A 73 -0.47 -27.83 8.32
C ASN A 73 -0.81 -27.89 9.83
N SER A 74 -2.07 -27.70 10.23
CA SER A 74 -2.54 -27.86 11.63
C SER A 74 -3.48 -29.05 11.81
#